data_AF-A0A7W9LH71-F1
#
_entry.id   AF-A0A7W9LH71-F1
#
_cell.length_a   1.000
_cell.length_b   1.000
_cell.length_c   1.000
_cell.angle_alpha   90.00
_cell.angle_beta   90.00
_cell.angle_gamma   90.00
#
_symmetry.space_group_name_H-M   'P 1'
#
loop_
_entity.id
_entity.type
_entity.pdbx_description
1 polymer ?
#
loop_
_entity_poly.entity_id
_entity_poly.type
_entity_poly.pdbx_seq_one_letter_code
_entity_poly.pdbx_strand_id
1 'polypeptide(L)'
;MRELVGRLEALDPDAGAALRVITFFDQLIERRAGLENVVRGAAVLSGRPAVLIDTDRNLRIRVTPDGTRTEQRPSGPEAGWCRLTVDSHLTVYLEHPGPAGPVEAMVLERAAMSARTILDRTRSRARPRSHHDAELVEVLLDDSAPAEDRYHAAKLLGLDRSARARVIAGFDGSLRVGAAHEALPDGARAGAGPAVPLLELPATVAAARAAARFTAEGTPADPGPRVVLAEELGGLILLAAAVDVQPVAVPDVAAVERAAATAPWMPLTLDALAGGASLRTAAAALQVHHSTLHERMAQAERLLGWSLREPSGRLRLSIALMLRRLYRNKAPHP
;
A
#
# COMPACT_ATOMS: atom_id res chain seq x y z
N MET A 1 -2.23 -32.65 23.29
CA MET A 1 -2.74 -32.20 21.97
C MET A 1 -3.25 -33.36 21.10
N ARG A 2 -2.46 -34.40 20.80
CA ARG A 2 -2.92 -35.53 19.95
C ARG A 2 -4.16 -36.27 20.46
N GLU A 3 -4.28 -36.50 21.77
CA GLU A 3 -5.49 -37.11 22.38
C GLU A 3 -6.73 -36.21 22.31
N LEU A 4 -6.54 -34.89 22.24
CA LEU A 4 -7.62 -33.90 22.15
C LEU A 4 -8.16 -33.79 20.71
N VAL A 5 -7.28 -33.89 19.71
CA VAL A 5 -7.64 -33.95 18.28
C VAL A 5 -8.50 -35.18 17.97
N GLY A 6 -8.08 -36.36 18.44
CA GLY A 6 -8.82 -37.61 18.18
C GLY A 6 -10.20 -37.68 18.85
N ARG A 7 -10.37 -37.04 20.02
CA ARG A 7 -11.69 -36.94 20.68
C ARG A 7 -12.61 -35.91 20.03
N LEU A 8 -12.07 -34.85 19.43
CA LEU A 8 -12.84 -33.83 18.69
C LEU A 8 -13.26 -34.32 17.30
N GLU A 9 -12.43 -35.06 16.58
CA GLU A 9 -12.78 -35.65 15.27
C GLU A 9 -13.99 -36.61 15.34
N ALA A 10 -14.17 -37.28 16.49
CA ALA A 10 -15.32 -38.15 16.73
C ALA A 10 -16.62 -37.39 17.06
N LEU A 11 -16.53 -36.10 17.43
CA LEU A 11 -17.66 -35.24 17.82
C LEU A 11 -18.04 -34.24 16.71
N ASP A 12 -17.04 -33.68 16.03
CA ASP A 12 -17.17 -32.75 14.91
C ASP A 12 -15.96 -32.93 13.95
N PRO A 13 -16.17 -33.59 12.80
CA PRO A 13 -15.13 -33.81 11.79
C PRO A 13 -14.50 -32.52 11.26
N ASP A 14 -15.27 -31.43 11.18
CA ASP A 14 -14.80 -30.13 10.66
C ASP A 14 -13.93 -29.42 11.70
N ALA A 15 -14.29 -29.50 12.98
CA ALA A 15 -13.45 -28.99 14.08
C ALA A 15 -12.12 -29.74 14.17
N GLY A 16 -12.14 -31.07 13.99
CA GLY A 16 -10.94 -31.89 13.91
C GLY A 16 -10.04 -31.49 12.73
N ALA A 17 -10.63 -31.30 11.55
CA ALA A 17 -9.91 -30.83 10.37
C ALA A 17 -9.28 -29.44 10.58
N ALA A 18 -10.00 -28.50 11.17
CA ALA A 18 -9.49 -27.15 11.47
C ALA A 18 -8.26 -27.20 12.40
N LEU A 19 -8.31 -28.01 13.46
CA LEU A 19 -7.19 -28.15 14.40
C LEU A 19 -5.96 -28.80 13.74
N ARG A 20 -6.15 -29.74 12.81
CA ARG A 20 -5.05 -30.31 12.01
C ARG A 20 -4.41 -29.25 11.11
N VAL A 21 -5.20 -28.44 10.42
CA VAL A 21 -4.71 -27.33 9.56
C VAL A 21 -3.89 -26.34 10.38
N ILE A 22 -4.43 -25.88 11.51
CA ILE A 22 -3.76 -24.99 12.47
C ILE A 22 -2.40 -25.58 12.89
N THR A 23 -2.42 -26.81 13.40
CA THR A 23 -1.22 -27.48 13.92
C THR A 23 -0.16 -27.67 12.83
N PHE A 24 -0.57 -27.99 11.60
CA PHE A 24 0.33 -28.20 10.48
C PHE A 24 1.09 -26.92 10.10
N PHE A 25 0.38 -25.80 9.92
CA PHE A 25 1.02 -24.53 9.55
C PHE A 25 1.87 -23.95 10.69
N ASP A 26 1.45 -24.10 11.95
CA ASP A 26 2.25 -23.67 13.09
C ASP A 26 3.58 -24.45 13.15
N GLN A 27 3.57 -25.76 12.88
CA GLN A 27 4.80 -26.57 12.77
C GLN A 27 5.72 -26.13 11.62
N LEU A 28 5.16 -25.69 10.48
CA LEU A 28 5.96 -25.15 9.38
C LEU A 28 6.69 -23.87 9.80
N ILE A 29 6.01 -22.99 10.55
CA ILE A 29 6.60 -21.75 11.06
C ILE A 29 7.68 -22.02 12.11
N GLU A 30 7.41 -22.94 13.04
CA GLU A 30 8.34 -23.36 14.10
C GLU A 30 9.62 -23.95 13.49
N ARG A 31 9.48 -24.84 12.49
CA ARG A 31 10.61 -25.50 11.80
C ARG A 31 11.29 -24.64 10.74
N ARG A 32 10.86 -23.38 10.56
CA ARG A 32 11.39 -22.46 9.55
C ARG A 32 11.35 -23.02 8.12
N ALA A 33 10.26 -23.68 7.76
CA ALA A 33 10.07 -24.24 6.42
C ALA A 33 10.04 -23.13 5.34
N GLY A 34 10.44 -23.48 4.12
CA GLY A 34 10.38 -22.57 2.97
C GLY A 34 8.95 -22.38 2.41
N LEU A 35 8.77 -21.37 1.56
CA LEU A 35 7.46 -21.02 0.99
C LEU A 35 6.82 -22.16 0.19
N GLU A 36 7.63 -22.96 -0.50
CA GLU A 36 7.12 -24.12 -1.23
C GLU A 36 6.41 -25.13 -0.31
N ASN A 37 6.88 -25.30 0.93
CA ASN A 37 6.24 -26.21 1.89
C ASN A 37 4.89 -25.67 2.38
N VAL A 38 4.72 -24.34 2.41
CA VAL A 38 3.42 -23.72 2.72
C VAL A 38 2.42 -23.98 1.60
N VAL A 39 2.82 -23.76 0.33
CA VAL A 39 1.95 -24.01 -0.82
C VAL A 39 1.63 -25.50 -0.97
N ARG A 40 2.62 -26.36 -0.72
CA ARG A 40 2.43 -27.83 -0.68
C ARG A 40 1.47 -28.24 0.42
N GLY A 41 1.58 -27.65 1.61
CA GLY A 41 0.64 -27.83 2.70
C GLY A 41 -0.79 -27.46 2.31
N ALA A 42 -0.96 -26.30 1.67
CA ALA A 42 -2.25 -25.86 1.17
C ALA A 42 -2.84 -26.86 0.17
N ALA A 43 -2.04 -27.31 -0.82
CA ALA A 43 -2.50 -28.22 -1.86
C ALA A 43 -2.93 -29.59 -1.32
N VAL A 44 -2.13 -30.16 -0.41
CA VAL A 44 -2.38 -31.49 0.18
C VAL A 44 -3.57 -31.45 1.13
N LEU A 45 -3.68 -30.43 1.98
CA LEU A 45 -4.77 -30.32 2.97
C LEU A 45 -6.12 -29.99 2.32
N SER A 46 -6.13 -29.26 1.19
CA SER A 46 -7.35 -28.98 0.43
C SER A 46 -7.65 -30.02 -0.66
N GLY A 47 -6.72 -30.94 -0.94
CA GLY A 47 -6.82 -31.88 -2.05
C GLY A 47 -6.91 -31.23 -3.44
N ARG A 48 -6.40 -29.99 -3.58
CA ARG A 48 -6.58 -29.14 -4.77
C ARG A 48 -5.27 -28.45 -5.15
N PRO A 49 -5.05 -28.08 -6.42
CA PRO A 49 -3.88 -27.30 -6.76
C PRO A 49 -3.91 -25.96 -6.01
N ALA A 50 -2.79 -25.61 -5.38
CA ALA A 50 -2.63 -24.35 -4.67
C ALA A 50 -1.58 -23.50 -5.35
N VAL A 51 -1.82 -22.20 -5.39
CA VAL A 51 -0.93 -21.22 -5.98
C VAL A 51 -0.67 -20.10 -4.98
N LEU A 52 0.60 -19.71 -4.89
CA LEU A 52 1.04 -18.50 -4.21
C LEU A 52 1.66 -17.56 -5.24
N ILE A 53 1.23 -16.31 -5.22
CA ILE A 53 1.77 -15.21 -6.00
C ILE A 53 2.18 -14.12 -5.01
N ASP A 54 3.43 -13.67 -5.12
CA ASP A 54 3.93 -12.47 -4.45
C ASP A 54 4.41 -11.50 -5.53
N THR A 55 3.63 -10.43 -5.74
CA THR A 55 3.90 -9.42 -6.77
C THR A 55 5.10 -8.54 -6.42
N ASP A 56 5.43 -8.33 -5.14
CA ASP A 56 6.58 -7.53 -4.73
C ASP A 56 7.89 -8.22 -5.12
N ARG A 57 7.92 -9.56 -5.03
CA ARG A 57 9.12 -10.37 -5.30
C ARG A 57 9.12 -11.04 -6.67
N ASN A 58 8.10 -10.77 -7.49
CA ASN A 58 7.84 -11.48 -8.74
C ASN A 58 7.93 -13.03 -8.56
N LEU A 59 7.45 -13.52 -7.42
CA LEU A 59 7.54 -14.92 -7.02
C LEU A 59 6.21 -15.60 -7.29
N ARG A 60 6.26 -16.76 -7.94
CA ARG A 60 5.10 -17.60 -8.19
C ARG A 60 5.44 -19.05 -7.87
N ILE A 61 4.60 -19.70 -7.07
CA ILE A 61 4.73 -21.10 -6.72
C ILE A 61 3.38 -21.77 -6.95
N ARG A 62 3.36 -22.86 -7.73
CA ARG A 62 2.19 -23.71 -7.93
C ARG A 62 2.52 -25.13 -7.52
N VAL A 63 1.65 -25.72 -6.71
CA VAL A 63 1.78 -27.10 -6.23
C VAL A 63 0.48 -27.84 -6.49
N THR A 64 0.58 -29.04 -7.06
CA THR A 64 -0.57 -29.94 -7.32
C THR A 64 -0.94 -30.75 -6.07
N PRO A 65 -2.13 -31.41 -6.05
CA PRO A 65 -2.63 -32.12 -4.86
C PRO A 65 -1.75 -33.27 -4.35
N ASP A 66 -0.95 -33.87 -5.23
CA ASP A 66 0.09 -34.87 -4.92
C ASP A 66 1.33 -34.25 -4.26
N GLY A 67 1.32 -32.93 -4.07
CA GLY A 67 2.39 -32.15 -3.48
C GLY A 67 3.50 -31.79 -4.46
N THR A 68 3.41 -32.10 -5.75
CA THR A 68 4.50 -31.81 -6.69
C THR A 68 4.47 -30.36 -7.16
N ARG A 69 5.65 -29.71 -7.19
CA ARG A 69 5.79 -28.36 -7.75
C ARG A 69 5.76 -28.44 -9.27
N THR A 70 5.03 -27.53 -9.89
CA THR A 70 4.94 -27.45 -11.36
C THR A 70 5.23 -26.04 -11.86
N GLU A 71 5.97 -25.99 -12.98
CA GLU A 71 6.27 -24.75 -13.71
C GLU A 71 5.17 -24.39 -14.72
N GLN A 72 4.18 -25.29 -14.89
CA GLN A 72 3.03 -25.04 -15.75
C GLN A 72 2.28 -23.81 -15.26
N ARG A 73 2.08 -22.84 -16.17
CA ARG A 73 1.38 -21.58 -15.88
C ARG A 73 -0.01 -21.92 -15.34
N PRO A 74 -0.40 -21.42 -14.15
CA PRO A 74 -1.76 -21.58 -13.68
C PRO A 74 -2.71 -20.96 -14.70
N SER A 75 -3.89 -21.54 -14.89
CA SER A 75 -5.01 -20.81 -15.45
C SER A 75 -5.11 -19.52 -14.61
N GLY A 76 -5.21 -18.35 -15.24
CA GLY A 76 -5.28 -17.08 -14.47
C GLY A 76 -6.39 -17.18 -13.41
N PRO A 77 -6.35 -16.38 -12.32
CA PRO A 77 -7.38 -16.44 -11.29
C PRO A 77 -8.75 -16.14 -11.94
N GLU A 78 -9.48 -17.17 -12.31
CA GLU A 78 -10.79 -17.05 -12.93
C GLU A 78 -11.74 -16.45 -11.89
N ALA A 79 -12.70 -15.66 -12.38
CA ALA A 79 -13.72 -15.09 -11.52
C ALA A 79 -14.46 -16.24 -10.79
N GLY A 80 -14.26 -16.34 -9.47
CA GLY A 80 -14.91 -17.35 -8.63
C GLY A 80 -13.98 -18.36 -7.96
N TRP A 81 -12.66 -18.29 -8.14
CA TRP A 81 -11.72 -19.15 -7.39
C TRP A 81 -11.54 -18.69 -5.94
N CYS A 82 -11.42 -19.66 -5.04
CA CYS A 82 -11.16 -19.43 -3.62
C CYS A 82 -9.79 -18.76 -3.43
N ARG A 83 -9.77 -17.49 -3.04
CA ARG A 83 -8.54 -16.68 -2.90
C ARG A 83 -8.52 -15.89 -1.61
N LEU A 84 -7.32 -15.68 -1.10
CA LEU A 84 -7.03 -14.73 -0.04
C LEU A 84 -5.81 -13.90 -0.43
N THR A 85 -5.99 -12.58 -0.42
CA THR A 85 -4.91 -11.62 -0.65
C THR A 85 -4.59 -10.91 0.65
N VAL A 86 -3.31 -10.90 1.01
CA VAL A 86 -2.77 -10.27 2.22
C VAL A 86 -1.81 -9.16 1.77
N ASP A 87 -1.91 -8.00 2.42
CA ASP A 87 -1.05 -6.83 2.18
C ASP A 87 -0.99 -6.35 0.71
N SER A 88 -2.02 -6.67 -0.08
CA SER A 88 -2.18 -6.33 -1.51
C SER A 88 -1.17 -6.96 -2.50
N HIS A 89 -0.13 -7.64 -2.03
CA HIS A 89 0.92 -8.24 -2.89
C HIS A 89 1.00 -9.76 -2.79
N LEU A 90 0.63 -10.34 -1.64
CA LEU A 90 0.67 -11.78 -1.40
C LEU A 90 -0.71 -12.38 -1.61
N THR A 91 -0.88 -13.17 -2.66
CA THR A 91 -2.14 -13.87 -2.94
C THR A 91 -1.92 -15.37 -2.89
N VAL A 92 -2.75 -16.06 -2.11
CA VAL A 92 -2.88 -17.52 -2.13
C VAL A 92 -4.26 -17.87 -2.66
N TYR A 93 -4.34 -18.79 -3.61
CA TYR A 93 -5.61 -19.29 -4.11
C TYR A 93 -5.57 -20.79 -4.39
N LEU A 94 -6.74 -21.40 -4.35
CA LEU A 94 -6.95 -22.79 -4.78
C LEU A 94 -7.56 -22.78 -6.17
N GLU A 95 -7.09 -23.65 -7.06
CA GLU A 95 -7.64 -23.83 -8.41
C GLU A 95 -8.96 -24.62 -8.33
N HIS A 96 -9.97 -24.02 -7.71
CA HIS A 96 -11.31 -24.58 -7.58
C HIS A 96 -12.37 -23.49 -7.72
N PRO A 97 -13.32 -23.65 -8.64
CA PRO A 97 -14.43 -22.72 -8.81
C PRO A 97 -15.47 -22.90 -7.68
N GLY A 98 -15.86 -21.80 -7.03
CA GLY A 98 -16.92 -21.80 -6.01
C GLY A 98 -16.48 -21.18 -4.68
N PRO A 99 -17.42 -20.98 -3.73
CA PRO A 99 -17.08 -20.51 -2.39
C PRO A 99 -16.28 -21.57 -1.63
N ALA A 100 -15.30 -21.12 -0.85
CA ALA A 100 -14.47 -22.02 -0.05
C ALA A 100 -15.32 -22.73 1.01
N GLY A 101 -15.14 -24.05 1.13
CA GLY A 101 -15.63 -24.77 2.31
C GLY A 101 -14.90 -24.30 3.59
N PRO A 102 -15.41 -24.63 4.79
CA PRO A 102 -14.83 -24.17 6.06
C PRO A 102 -13.34 -24.51 6.21
N VAL A 103 -12.96 -25.72 5.79
CA VAL A 103 -11.57 -26.21 5.81
C VAL A 103 -10.71 -25.46 4.81
N GLU A 104 -11.21 -25.17 3.61
CA GLU A 104 -10.47 -24.46 2.56
C GLU A 104 -10.24 -23.00 2.92
N ALA A 105 -11.24 -22.35 3.52
CA ALA A 105 -11.10 -21.00 4.04
C ALA A 105 -10.00 -20.95 5.12
N MET A 106 -10.00 -21.91 6.05
CA MET A 106 -8.96 -22.04 7.08
C MET A 106 -7.58 -22.33 6.48
N VAL A 107 -7.49 -23.21 5.48
CA VAL A 107 -6.24 -23.51 4.77
C VAL A 107 -5.71 -22.26 4.08
N LEU A 108 -6.56 -21.50 3.38
CA LEU A 108 -6.16 -20.25 2.73
C LEU A 108 -5.67 -19.21 3.73
N GLU A 109 -6.40 -19.01 4.84
CA GLU A 109 -6.01 -18.09 5.90
C GLU A 109 -4.65 -18.46 6.50
N ARG A 110 -4.50 -19.73 6.91
CA ARG A 110 -3.26 -20.19 7.56
C ARG A 110 -2.09 -20.24 6.57
N ALA A 111 -2.31 -20.60 5.32
CA ALA A 111 -1.28 -20.58 4.28
C ALA A 111 -0.82 -19.15 3.98
N ALA A 112 -1.73 -18.20 3.79
CA ALA A 112 -1.38 -16.81 3.52
C ALA A 112 -0.65 -16.16 4.70
N MET A 113 -1.11 -16.41 5.94
CA MET A 113 -0.46 -15.89 7.14
C MET A 113 0.94 -16.50 7.37
N SER A 114 1.08 -17.80 7.08
CA SER A 114 2.38 -18.49 7.18
C SER A 114 3.34 -18.01 6.12
N ALA A 115 2.85 -17.85 4.88
CA ALA A 115 3.62 -17.28 3.78
C ALA A 115 4.08 -15.85 4.11
N ARG A 116 3.20 -15.00 4.64
CA ARG A 116 3.58 -13.65 5.12
C ARG A 116 4.68 -13.73 6.16
N THR A 117 4.50 -14.55 7.20
CA THR A 117 5.48 -14.70 8.28
C THR A 117 6.83 -15.19 7.78
N ILE A 118 6.84 -16.15 6.86
CA ILE A 118 8.07 -16.64 6.23
C ILE A 118 8.68 -15.54 5.38
N LEU A 119 7.91 -14.88 4.51
CA LEU A 119 8.35 -13.79 3.64
C LEU A 119 8.92 -12.62 4.43
N ASP A 120 8.36 -12.24 5.57
CA ASP A 120 8.86 -11.19 6.45
C ASP A 120 10.13 -11.61 7.18
N ARG A 121 10.22 -12.88 7.60
CA ARG A 121 11.47 -13.46 8.12
C ARG A 121 12.54 -13.53 7.03
N THR A 122 12.18 -13.80 5.77
CA THR A 122 13.08 -13.66 4.63
C THR A 122 13.27 -12.22 4.22
N ARG A 123 12.42 -11.22 4.50
CA ARG A 123 12.80 -9.78 4.39
C ARG A 123 13.92 -9.46 5.37
N SER A 124 13.89 -10.11 6.53
CA SER A 124 14.94 -9.97 7.56
C SER A 124 16.23 -10.73 7.22
N ARG A 125 16.25 -11.63 6.22
CA ARG A 125 17.41 -12.45 5.81
C ARG A 125 17.87 -12.26 4.36
N ALA A 126 16.96 -11.98 3.45
CA ALA A 126 17.18 -11.38 2.15
C ALA A 126 17.16 -9.87 2.37
N ARG A 127 18.32 -9.35 2.81
CA ARG A 127 18.69 -7.95 2.97
C ARG A 127 17.52 -7.02 3.36
N PRO A 128 17.48 -6.47 4.59
CA PRO A 128 17.03 -5.08 4.70
C PRO A 128 17.82 -4.31 3.63
N ARG A 129 17.21 -3.37 2.90
CA ARG A 129 18.01 -2.32 2.22
C ARG A 129 19.05 -1.89 3.24
N SER A 130 20.32 -2.22 2.99
CA SER A 130 21.29 -2.40 4.07
C SER A 130 21.45 -1.09 4.84
N HIS A 131 21.95 -1.10 6.08
CA HIS A 131 22.55 0.13 6.65
C HIS A 131 23.46 0.80 5.61
N HIS A 132 24.19 -0.02 4.85
CA HIS A 132 24.93 0.38 3.66
C HIS A 132 24.15 1.15 2.59
N ASP A 133 22.91 0.77 2.25
CA ASP A 133 22.13 1.50 1.23
C ASP A 133 21.67 2.85 1.78
N ALA A 134 21.33 2.90 3.08
CA ALA A 134 21.01 4.15 3.76
C ALA A 134 22.24 5.08 3.84
N GLU A 135 23.41 4.55 4.18
CA GLU A 135 24.70 5.26 4.18
C GLU A 135 25.05 5.78 2.77
N LEU A 136 24.86 4.96 1.73
CA LEU A 136 25.10 5.37 0.35
C LEU A 136 24.12 6.46 -0.10
N VAL A 137 22.85 6.38 0.32
CA VAL A 137 21.86 7.43 0.08
C VAL A 137 22.24 8.71 0.83
N GLU A 138 22.69 8.61 2.07
CA GLU A 138 23.20 9.76 2.84
C GLU A 138 24.37 10.42 2.13
N VAL A 139 25.38 9.65 1.70
CA VAL A 139 26.53 10.17 0.94
C VAL A 139 26.08 10.81 -0.38
N LEU A 140 25.19 10.17 -1.14
CA LEU A 140 24.69 10.71 -2.41
C LEU A 140 23.93 12.04 -2.24
N LEU A 141 23.20 12.18 -1.12
CA LEU A 141 22.39 13.35 -0.80
C LEU A 141 23.12 14.41 0.03
N ASP A 142 24.35 14.15 0.46
CA ASP A 142 25.20 15.14 1.11
C ASP A 142 25.78 16.10 0.06
N ASP A 143 25.31 17.34 0.07
CA ASP A 143 25.78 18.39 -0.84
C ASP A 143 27.25 18.81 -0.57
N SER A 144 27.76 18.54 0.64
CA SER A 144 29.14 18.83 1.01
C SER A 144 30.12 17.73 0.59
N ALA A 145 29.63 16.54 0.25
CA ALA A 145 30.46 15.42 -0.17
C ALA A 145 31.06 15.65 -1.57
N PRO A 146 32.31 15.22 -1.83
CA PRO A 146 32.92 15.31 -3.15
C PRO A 146 32.08 14.64 -4.24
N ALA A 147 32.02 15.24 -5.43
CA ALA A 147 31.21 14.74 -6.53
C ALA A 147 31.53 13.28 -6.92
N GLU A 148 32.80 12.88 -6.87
CA GLU A 148 33.21 11.50 -7.17
C GLU A 148 32.73 10.49 -6.11
N ASP A 149 32.71 10.85 -4.83
CA ASP A 149 32.17 9.99 -3.76
C ASP A 149 30.67 9.80 -3.94
N ARG A 150 29.96 10.87 -4.33
CA ARG A 150 28.53 10.84 -4.65
C ARG A 150 28.24 9.98 -5.87
N TYR A 151 29.03 10.09 -6.94
CA TYR A 151 28.89 9.22 -8.11
C TYR A 151 29.23 7.77 -7.80
N HIS A 152 30.22 7.52 -6.96
CA HIS A 152 30.55 6.18 -6.49
C HIS A 152 29.39 5.58 -5.69
N ALA A 153 28.78 6.36 -4.78
CA ALA A 153 27.60 5.94 -4.04
C ALA A 153 26.40 5.64 -4.96
N ALA A 154 26.14 6.52 -5.93
CA ALA A 154 25.10 6.30 -6.95
C ALA A 154 25.32 5.00 -7.75
N LYS A 155 26.56 4.73 -8.16
CA LYS A 155 26.92 3.50 -8.87
C LYS A 155 26.66 2.25 -8.04
N LEU A 156 27.00 2.28 -6.74
CA LEU A 156 26.72 1.18 -5.81
C LEU A 156 25.22 0.97 -5.57
N LEU A 157 24.42 2.04 -5.69
CA LEU A 157 22.95 2.00 -5.69
C LEU A 157 22.36 1.57 -7.04
N GLY A 158 23.17 1.28 -8.06
CA GLY A 158 22.73 0.84 -9.38
C GLY A 158 22.32 1.98 -10.34
N LEU A 159 22.67 3.23 -10.01
CA LEU A 159 22.37 4.40 -10.84
C LEU A 159 23.54 4.73 -11.77
N ASP A 160 23.24 4.95 -13.05
CA ASP A 160 24.23 5.41 -14.02
C ASP A 160 24.56 6.90 -13.84
N ARG A 161 25.82 7.30 -14.10
CA ARG A 161 26.32 8.68 -13.95
C ARG A 161 25.50 9.71 -14.73
N SER A 162 24.98 9.32 -15.89
CA SER A 162 24.18 10.16 -16.79
C SER A 162 22.67 10.04 -16.56
N ALA A 163 22.23 9.11 -15.71
CA ALA A 163 20.83 8.91 -15.44
C ALA A 163 20.22 10.10 -14.70
N ARG A 164 18.94 10.35 -14.99
CA ARG A 164 18.09 11.14 -14.11
C ARG A 164 17.57 10.22 -13.00
N ALA A 165 17.60 10.71 -11.77
CA ALA A 165 17.09 10.03 -10.61
C ALA A 165 16.17 10.96 -9.82
N ARG A 166 15.41 10.41 -8.87
CA ARG A 166 14.56 11.17 -7.97
C ARG A 166 14.73 10.70 -6.53
N VAL A 167 14.60 11.63 -5.60
CA VAL A 167 14.50 11.33 -4.17
C VAL A 167 13.07 10.90 -3.84
N ILE A 168 12.93 9.81 -3.09
CA ILE A 168 11.67 9.31 -2.57
C ILE A 168 11.74 9.38 -1.05
N ALA A 169 10.92 10.24 -0.45
CA ALA A 169 10.77 10.38 0.98
C ALA A 169 9.58 9.55 1.46
N GLY A 170 9.83 8.53 2.29
CA GLY A 170 8.80 7.80 2.99
C GLY A 170 8.16 8.66 4.09
N PHE A 171 6.89 8.40 4.39
CA PHE A 171 6.22 9.05 5.53
C PHE A 171 6.85 8.66 6.88
N ASP A 172 7.55 7.53 6.94
CA ASP A 172 8.36 7.08 8.07
C ASP A 172 9.68 7.88 8.25
N GLY A 173 9.93 8.88 7.39
CA GLY A 173 11.13 9.70 7.41
C GLY A 173 12.29 9.14 6.59
N SER A 174 12.18 7.91 6.08
CA SER A 174 13.22 7.27 5.27
C SER A 174 13.42 7.98 3.93
N LEU A 175 14.66 8.02 3.45
CA LEU A 175 15.00 8.51 2.13
C LEU A 175 15.48 7.36 1.25
N ARG A 176 15.08 7.39 -0.01
CA ARG A 176 15.54 6.48 -1.06
C ARG A 176 15.83 7.28 -2.31
N VAL A 177 16.71 6.76 -3.15
CA VAL A 177 16.94 7.29 -4.49
C VAL A 177 16.63 6.17 -5.48
N GLY A 178 15.88 6.50 -6.52
CA GLY A 178 15.56 5.59 -7.61
C GLY A 178 15.74 6.29 -8.95
N ALA A 179 15.95 5.52 -10.01
CA ALA A 179 16.03 6.07 -11.35
C ALA A 179 14.68 6.68 -11.75
N ALA A 180 14.69 7.73 -12.57
CA ALA A 180 13.47 8.47 -12.90
C ALA A 180 12.39 7.62 -13.59
N HIS A 181 12.79 6.54 -14.27
CA HIS A 181 11.93 5.61 -14.99
C HIS A 181 11.42 4.45 -14.12
N GLU A 182 11.96 4.27 -12.91
CA GLU A 182 11.49 3.24 -12.00
C GLU A 182 10.09 3.59 -11.49
N ALA A 183 9.25 2.56 -11.39
CA ALA A 183 7.94 2.71 -10.78
C ALA A 183 8.10 3.15 -9.32
N LEU A 184 7.29 4.12 -8.91
CA LEU A 184 7.23 4.54 -7.51
C LEU A 184 6.73 3.38 -6.66
N PRO A 185 7.19 3.28 -5.40
CA PRO A 185 6.80 2.19 -4.51
C PRO A 185 5.28 2.13 -4.36
N ASP A 186 4.70 1.00 -4.77
CA ASP A 186 3.28 0.74 -4.58
C ASP A 186 3.01 0.38 -3.11
N GLY A 187 1.86 0.78 -2.59
CA GLY A 187 1.42 0.42 -1.24
C GLY A 187 2.09 1.13 -0.06
N ALA A 188 3.07 2.02 -0.25
CA ALA A 188 3.66 2.84 0.83
C ALA A 188 3.33 4.33 0.66
N ARG A 189 3.22 5.05 1.79
CA ARG A 189 3.04 6.51 1.75
C ARG A 189 4.38 7.19 1.46
N ALA A 190 4.47 7.88 0.33
CA ALA A 190 5.72 8.50 -0.11
C ALA A 190 5.53 9.80 -0.90
N GLY A 191 6.47 10.71 -0.75
CA GLY A 191 6.64 11.88 -1.61
C GLY A 191 7.84 11.70 -2.52
N ALA A 192 7.70 12.03 -3.79
CA ALA A 192 8.77 11.94 -4.77
C ALA A 192 9.17 13.34 -5.24
N GLY A 193 10.46 13.67 -5.14
CA GLY A 193 11.04 14.88 -5.71
C GLY A 193 11.06 14.84 -7.24
N PRO A 194 11.33 15.99 -7.90
CA PRO A 194 11.53 16.03 -9.35
C PRO A 194 12.67 15.12 -9.79
N ALA A 195 12.55 14.56 -10.99
CA ALA A 195 13.62 13.78 -11.60
C ALA A 195 14.73 14.72 -12.11
N VAL A 196 15.95 14.60 -11.57
CA VAL A 196 17.09 15.48 -11.85
C VAL A 196 18.38 14.69 -12.07
N PRO A 197 19.45 15.27 -12.64
CA PRO A 197 20.79 14.67 -12.61
C PRO A 197 21.24 14.33 -11.20
N LEU A 198 22.07 13.30 -11.04
CA LEU A 198 22.49 12.77 -9.73
C LEU A 198 23.03 13.84 -8.77
N LEU A 199 23.82 14.79 -9.27
CA LEU A 199 24.42 15.82 -8.41
C LEU A 199 23.43 16.86 -7.90
N GLU A 200 22.26 17.00 -8.55
CA GLU A 200 21.20 17.94 -8.14
C GLU A 200 20.22 17.33 -7.13
N LEU A 201 20.31 16.02 -6.86
CA LEU A 201 19.40 15.32 -5.93
C LEU A 201 19.29 15.96 -4.53
N PRO A 202 20.37 16.45 -3.87
CA PRO A 202 20.29 17.06 -2.55
C PRO A 202 19.28 18.21 -2.48
N ALA A 203 19.26 19.07 -3.51
CA ALA A 203 18.35 20.21 -3.59
C ALA A 203 16.86 19.78 -3.65
N THR A 204 16.58 18.53 -4.04
CA THR A 204 15.22 18.00 -4.18
C THR A 204 14.68 17.31 -2.92
N VAL A 205 15.51 17.10 -1.90
CA VAL A 205 15.13 16.40 -0.66
C VAL A 205 13.98 17.11 0.06
N ALA A 206 14.05 18.45 0.17
CA ALA A 206 13.00 19.25 0.78
C ALA A 206 11.67 19.10 0.03
N ALA A 207 11.70 19.10 -1.30
CA ALA A 207 10.52 18.91 -2.12
C ALA A 207 9.92 17.50 -1.97
N ALA A 208 10.74 16.46 -1.93
CA ALA A 208 10.29 15.08 -1.68
C ALA A 208 9.62 14.95 -0.30
N ARG A 209 10.23 15.50 0.75
CA ARG A 209 9.66 15.52 2.11
C ARG A 209 8.36 16.32 2.17
N ALA A 210 8.31 17.48 1.52
CA ALA A 210 7.08 18.28 1.43
C ALA A 210 5.96 17.51 0.72
N ALA A 211 6.26 16.87 -0.42
CA ALA A 211 5.30 16.04 -1.15
C ALA A 211 4.75 14.88 -0.30
N ALA A 212 5.59 14.24 0.53
CA ALA A 212 5.17 13.14 1.40
C ALA A 212 4.07 13.56 2.39
N ARG A 213 4.00 14.84 2.75
CA ARG A 213 2.97 15.38 3.65
C ARG A 213 1.61 15.58 2.98
N PHE A 214 1.56 15.60 1.65
CA PHE A 214 0.30 15.63 0.90
C PHE A 214 -0.32 14.24 0.71
N THR A 215 0.33 13.18 1.21
CA THR A 215 -0.17 11.81 1.10
C THR A 215 -1.36 11.56 2.04
N ALA A 216 -2.22 10.62 1.66
CA ALA A 216 -3.28 10.06 2.49
C ALA A 216 -2.97 8.60 2.85
N GLU A 217 -3.72 8.02 3.80
CA GLU A 217 -3.67 6.58 4.04
C GLU A 217 -4.25 5.75 2.88
N GLY A 218 -5.12 6.35 2.06
CA GLY A 218 -5.80 5.66 0.96
C GLY A 218 -6.93 4.74 1.45
N THR A 219 -7.47 5.02 2.63
CA THR A 219 -8.60 4.29 3.22
C THR A 219 -9.92 5.03 2.99
N PRO A 220 -11.08 4.39 3.15
CA PRO A 220 -12.37 5.10 3.11
C PRO A 220 -12.48 6.28 4.10
N ALA A 221 -11.77 6.22 5.23
CA ALA A 221 -11.77 7.27 6.25
C ALA A 221 -10.75 8.39 5.96
N ASP A 222 -9.71 8.09 5.20
CA ASP A 222 -8.70 9.05 4.74
C ASP A 222 -8.31 8.78 3.28
N PRO A 223 -9.21 9.12 2.34
CA PRO A 223 -8.97 8.92 0.92
C PRO A 223 -7.98 9.93 0.36
N GLY A 224 -7.36 9.55 -0.75
CA GLY A 224 -6.41 10.38 -1.48
C GLY A 224 -5.16 9.61 -1.91
N PRO A 225 -4.20 10.31 -2.53
CA PRO A 225 -2.99 9.70 -3.07
C PRO A 225 -2.07 9.21 -1.95
N ARG A 226 -1.61 7.95 -2.04
CA ARG A 226 -0.56 7.43 -1.15
C ARG A 226 0.84 7.84 -1.62
N VAL A 227 1.00 8.10 -2.91
CA VAL A 227 2.23 8.61 -3.51
C VAL A 227 1.95 9.95 -4.15
N VAL A 228 2.77 10.96 -3.83
CA VAL A 228 2.63 12.32 -4.39
C VAL A 228 3.93 12.76 -5.05
N LEU A 229 3.83 13.24 -6.28
CA LEU A 229 4.94 13.81 -7.02
C LEU A 229 5.02 15.32 -6.76
N ALA A 230 6.18 15.79 -6.31
CA ALA A 230 6.42 17.20 -6.05
C ALA A 230 6.24 18.07 -7.31
N GLU A 231 6.60 17.53 -8.48
CA GLU A 231 6.46 18.20 -9.78
C GLU A 231 4.99 18.40 -10.20
N GLU A 232 4.07 17.55 -9.73
CA GLU A 232 2.64 17.67 -10.01
C GLU A 232 1.92 18.67 -9.09
N LEU A 233 2.53 19.02 -7.95
CA LEU A 233 1.95 20.00 -7.02
C LEU A 233 2.09 21.44 -7.51
N GLY A 234 3.11 21.73 -8.33
CA GLY A 234 3.43 23.10 -8.76
C GLY A 234 3.53 24.05 -7.56
N GLY A 235 2.84 25.20 -7.62
CA GLY A 235 2.83 26.19 -6.54
C GLY A 235 2.17 25.73 -5.23
N LEU A 236 1.38 24.64 -5.25
CA LEU A 236 0.71 24.13 -4.05
C LEU A 236 1.69 23.57 -3.02
N ILE A 237 2.90 23.17 -3.44
CA ILE A 237 3.94 22.67 -2.53
C ILE A 237 4.33 23.70 -1.46
N LEU A 238 4.18 25.00 -1.76
CA LEU A 238 4.48 26.10 -0.82
C LEU A 238 3.57 26.10 0.40
N LEU A 239 2.38 25.48 0.30
CA LEU A 239 1.47 25.34 1.44
C LEU A 239 2.10 24.52 2.57
N ALA A 240 2.99 23.57 2.27
CA ALA A 240 3.65 22.76 3.30
C ALA A 240 4.51 23.64 4.23
N ALA A 241 5.30 24.55 3.66
CA ALA A 241 6.11 25.48 4.43
C ALA A 241 5.25 26.51 5.20
N ALA A 242 4.19 27.02 4.57
CA ALA A 242 3.31 28.00 5.20
C ALA A 242 2.61 27.44 6.47
N VAL A 243 2.17 26.19 6.44
CA VAL A 243 1.52 25.52 7.57
C VAL A 243 2.46 25.35 8.78
N ASP A 244 3.76 25.16 8.54
CA ASP A 244 4.74 24.96 9.61
C ASP A 244 5.07 26.25 10.36
N VAL A 245 5.12 27.38 9.63
CA VAL A 245 5.45 28.70 10.21
C VAL A 245 4.34 29.18 11.13
N GLN A 246 3.08 28.95 10.76
CA GLN A 246 1.95 29.40 11.55
C GLN A 246 0.75 28.47 11.34
N PRO A 247 0.44 27.58 12.30
CA PRO A 247 -0.76 26.74 12.23
C PRO A 247 -1.99 27.62 12.49
N VAL A 248 -2.46 28.29 11.45
CA VAL A 248 -3.70 29.08 11.49
C VAL A 248 -4.87 28.13 11.29
N ALA A 249 -5.85 28.16 12.18
CA ALA A 249 -7.08 27.41 12.00
C ALA A 249 -7.80 27.90 10.74
N VAL A 250 -7.79 27.10 9.67
CA VAL A 250 -8.47 27.42 8.41
C VAL A 250 -9.95 26.99 8.54
N PRO A 251 -10.92 27.91 8.42
CA PRO A 251 -12.34 27.59 8.56
C PRO A 251 -12.81 26.45 7.65
N ASP A 252 -12.27 26.39 6.43
CA ASP A 252 -12.61 25.37 5.44
C ASP A 252 -12.16 23.98 5.88
N VAL A 253 -10.99 23.87 6.50
CA VAL A 253 -10.50 22.61 7.07
C VAL A 253 -11.40 22.16 8.22
N ALA A 254 -11.80 23.08 9.10
CA ALA A 254 -12.73 22.77 10.18
C ALA A 254 -14.13 22.36 9.65
N ALA A 255 -14.59 22.95 8.56
CA ALA A 255 -15.83 22.56 7.89
C ALA A 255 -15.73 21.15 7.29
N VAL A 256 -14.62 20.83 6.62
CA VAL A 256 -14.34 19.50 6.08
C VAL A 256 -14.27 18.45 7.20
N GLU A 257 -13.56 18.73 8.30
CA GLU A 257 -13.44 17.79 9.42
C GLU A 257 -14.80 17.52 10.08
N ARG A 258 -15.62 18.57 10.30
CA ARG A 258 -16.98 18.40 10.81
C ARG A 258 -17.84 17.58 9.86
N ALA A 259 -17.80 17.88 8.55
CA ALA A 259 -18.57 17.13 7.56
C ALA A 259 -18.14 15.65 7.52
N ALA A 260 -16.83 15.38 7.47
CA ALA A 260 -16.25 14.04 7.47
C ALA A 260 -16.70 13.19 8.68
N ALA A 261 -16.91 13.81 9.84
CA ALA A 261 -17.37 13.13 11.05
C ALA A 261 -18.88 12.77 11.03
N THR A 262 -19.69 13.39 10.15
CA THR A 262 -21.15 13.16 10.14
C THR A 262 -21.56 11.82 9.52
N ALA A 263 -20.75 11.24 8.64
CA ALA A 263 -21.05 9.98 8.00
C ALA A 263 -19.80 9.26 7.47
N PRO A 264 -19.70 7.92 7.58
CA PRO A 264 -18.55 7.16 7.08
C PRO A 264 -18.26 7.32 5.58
N TRP A 265 -19.29 7.61 4.77
CA TRP A 265 -19.16 7.80 3.31
C TRP A 265 -18.72 9.22 2.91
N MET A 266 -18.73 10.18 3.85
CA MET A 266 -18.49 11.59 3.54
C MET A 266 -17.05 11.84 3.05
N PRO A 267 -15.98 11.32 3.68
CA PRO A 267 -14.62 11.57 3.21
C PRO A 267 -14.40 11.14 1.76
N LEU A 268 -14.84 9.93 1.40
CA LEU A 268 -14.78 9.42 0.03
C LEU A 268 -15.55 10.29 -0.96
N THR A 269 -16.72 10.78 -0.55
CA THR A 269 -17.53 11.65 -1.40
C THR A 269 -16.86 12.99 -1.63
N LEU A 270 -16.28 13.60 -0.58
CA LEU A 270 -15.56 14.87 -0.70
C LEU A 270 -14.33 14.74 -1.61
N ASP A 271 -13.54 13.66 -1.45
CA ASP A 271 -12.36 13.40 -2.28
C ASP A 271 -12.73 13.20 -3.75
N ALA A 272 -13.78 12.41 -4.02
CA ALA A 272 -14.28 12.20 -5.38
C ALA A 272 -14.80 13.49 -6.04
N LEU A 273 -15.46 14.37 -5.28
CA LEU A 273 -15.94 15.67 -5.76
C LEU A 273 -14.80 16.68 -5.96
N ALA A 274 -13.73 16.58 -5.18
CA ALA A 274 -12.55 17.44 -5.30
C ALA A 274 -11.69 17.12 -6.54
N GLY A 275 -11.72 15.87 -7.02
CA GLY A 275 -10.97 15.40 -8.18
C GLY A 275 -11.35 16.03 -9.54
N GLY A 276 -12.29 16.96 -9.58
CA GLY A 276 -12.63 17.76 -10.77
C GLY A 276 -13.33 16.98 -11.89
N ALA A 277 -13.55 15.68 -11.72
CA ALA A 277 -14.27 14.85 -12.67
C ALA A 277 -15.78 15.15 -12.65
N SER A 278 -16.49 14.78 -13.72
CA SER A 278 -17.94 14.90 -13.76
C SER A 278 -18.60 14.13 -12.61
N LEU A 279 -19.81 14.53 -12.19
CA LEU A 279 -20.56 13.78 -11.18
C LEU A 279 -20.78 12.32 -11.57
N ARG A 280 -20.90 12.03 -12.86
CA ARG A 280 -21.01 10.66 -13.36
C ARG A 280 -19.74 9.86 -13.10
N THR A 281 -18.58 10.46 -13.32
CA THR A 281 -17.27 9.84 -13.05
C THR A 281 -17.07 9.61 -11.55
N ALA A 282 -17.42 10.60 -10.72
CA ALA A 282 -17.37 10.47 -9.27
C ALA A 282 -18.32 9.37 -8.75
N ALA A 283 -19.54 9.28 -9.29
CA ALA A 283 -20.51 8.25 -8.90
C ALA A 283 -20.02 6.85 -9.27
N ALA A 284 -19.43 6.69 -10.46
CA ALA A 284 -18.82 5.43 -10.90
C ALA A 284 -17.64 5.02 -10.01
N ALA A 285 -16.75 5.97 -9.67
CA ALA A 285 -15.61 5.71 -8.78
C ALA A 285 -16.07 5.26 -7.38
N LEU A 286 -17.17 5.83 -6.88
CA LEU A 286 -17.77 5.47 -5.60
C LEU A 286 -18.72 4.26 -5.66
N GLN A 287 -18.96 3.70 -6.85
CA GLN A 287 -19.93 2.62 -7.10
C GLN A 287 -21.34 2.94 -6.57
N VAL A 288 -21.77 4.18 -6.71
CA VAL A 288 -23.12 4.63 -6.33
C VAL A 288 -23.91 5.11 -7.53
N HIS A 289 -25.23 5.10 -7.39
CA HIS A 289 -26.10 5.71 -8.39
C HIS A 289 -25.96 7.25 -8.38
N HIS A 290 -26.13 7.89 -9.53
CA HIS A 290 -25.97 9.34 -9.68
C HIS A 290 -26.94 10.14 -8.79
N SER A 291 -28.17 9.64 -8.56
CA SER A 291 -29.14 10.27 -7.65
C SER A 291 -28.64 10.28 -6.20
N THR A 292 -28.05 9.18 -5.75
CA THR A 292 -27.43 9.08 -4.41
C THR A 292 -26.25 10.04 -4.28
N LEU A 293 -25.42 10.19 -5.31
CA LEU A 293 -24.33 11.15 -5.27
C LEU A 293 -24.84 12.60 -5.20
N HIS A 294 -25.92 12.94 -5.90
CA HIS A 294 -26.55 14.25 -5.80
C HIS A 294 -27.04 14.55 -4.38
N GLU A 295 -27.69 13.58 -3.72
CA GLU A 295 -28.14 13.72 -2.33
C GLU A 295 -26.97 13.91 -1.36
N ARG A 296 -25.92 13.10 -1.52
CA ARG A 296 -24.69 13.22 -0.71
C ARG A 296 -24.00 14.57 -0.93
N MET A 297 -23.93 15.04 -2.17
CA MET A 297 -23.39 16.37 -2.50
C MET A 297 -24.23 17.48 -1.84
N ALA A 298 -25.56 17.42 -1.93
CA ALA A 298 -26.43 18.40 -1.29
C ALA A 298 -26.27 18.40 0.24
N GLN A 299 -26.05 17.25 0.86
CA GLN A 299 -25.73 17.15 2.28
C GLN A 299 -24.35 17.74 2.60
N ALA A 300 -23.33 17.44 1.79
CA ALA A 300 -22.00 18.02 1.94
C ALA A 300 -22.04 19.55 1.83
N GLU A 301 -22.72 20.11 0.84
CA GLU A 301 -22.88 21.56 0.65
C GLU A 301 -23.48 22.25 1.89
N ARG A 302 -24.49 21.64 2.53
CA ARG A 302 -25.09 22.18 3.77
C ARG A 302 -24.10 22.19 4.95
N LEU A 303 -23.24 21.18 5.06
CA LEU A 303 -22.28 21.06 6.16
C LEU A 303 -21.04 21.93 5.94
N LEU A 304 -20.60 22.04 4.69
CA LEU A 304 -19.47 22.87 4.29
C LEU A 304 -19.83 24.36 4.33
N GLY A 305 -21.04 24.72 3.89
CA GLY A 305 -21.50 26.10 3.80
C GLY A 305 -21.12 26.80 2.49
N TRP A 306 -20.72 26.05 1.46
CA TRP A 306 -20.49 26.55 0.09
C TRP A 306 -20.92 25.51 -0.96
N SER A 307 -21.14 25.96 -2.19
CA SER A 307 -21.56 25.07 -3.28
C SER A 307 -20.39 24.29 -3.87
N LEU A 308 -20.60 23.00 -4.15
CA LEU A 308 -19.67 22.11 -4.88
C LEU A 308 -20.04 21.97 -6.37
N ARG A 309 -21.15 22.61 -6.79
CA ARG A 309 -21.56 22.66 -8.19
C ARG A 309 -20.68 23.60 -9.01
N GLU A 310 -20.18 24.64 -8.36
CA GLU A 310 -19.30 25.64 -8.98
C GLU A 310 -17.83 25.18 -8.95
N PRO A 311 -17.04 25.49 -10.00
CA PRO A 311 -15.61 25.20 -10.03
C PRO A 311 -14.83 25.81 -8.86
N SER A 312 -15.19 27.02 -8.44
CA SER A 312 -14.59 27.76 -7.31
C SER A 312 -14.73 26.98 -6.00
N GLY A 313 -15.92 26.45 -5.71
CA GLY A 313 -16.18 25.69 -4.50
C GLY A 313 -15.54 24.30 -4.50
N ARG A 314 -15.39 23.67 -5.67
CA ARG A 314 -14.58 22.45 -5.81
C ARG A 314 -13.10 22.73 -5.57
N LEU A 315 -12.54 23.79 -6.14
CA LEU A 315 -11.16 24.20 -5.89
C LEU A 315 -10.92 24.48 -4.40
N ARG A 316 -11.85 25.19 -3.76
CA ARG A 316 -11.83 25.44 -2.32
C ARG A 316 -11.81 24.13 -1.51
N LEU A 317 -12.63 23.16 -1.89
CA LEU A 317 -12.62 21.82 -1.27
C LEU A 317 -11.28 21.10 -1.49
N SER A 318 -10.72 21.14 -2.70
CA SER A 318 -9.43 20.50 -3.00
C SER A 318 -8.30 21.08 -2.14
N ILE A 319 -8.24 22.41 -2.01
CA ILE A 319 -7.26 23.09 -1.14
C ILE A 319 -7.50 22.73 0.33
N ALA A 320 -8.75 22.70 0.80
CA ALA A 320 -9.07 22.32 2.17
C ALA A 320 -8.65 20.88 2.50
N LEU A 321 -8.83 19.93 1.57
CA LEU A 321 -8.37 18.55 1.74
C LEU A 321 -6.84 18.44 1.75
N MET A 322 -6.13 19.22 0.93
CA MET A 322 -4.67 19.29 0.96
C MET A 322 -4.16 19.86 2.29
N LEU A 323 -4.72 20.98 2.75
CA LEU A 323 -4.38 21.58 4.04
C LEU A 323 -4.70 20.63 5.21
N ARG A 324 -5.83 19.93 5.17
CA ARG A 324 -6.17 18.89 6.16
C ARG A 324 -5.08 17.82 6.23
N ARG A 325 -4.56 17.36 5.09
CA ARG A 325 -3.44 16.42 5.05
C ARG A 325 -2.17 17.02 5.65
N LEU A 326 -1.81 18.25 5.31
CA LEU A 326 -0.65 18.92 5.89
C LEU A 326 -0.73 19.12 7.41
N TYR A 327 -1.91 19.41 7.96
CA TYR A 327 -2.12 19.54 9.41
C TYR A 327 -2.00 18.20 10.15
N ARG A 328 -2.44 17.10 9.52
CA ARG A 328 -2.34 15.74 10.08
C ARG A 328 -0.93 15.15 9.93
N ASN A 329 -0.31 15.41 8.79
CA ASN A 329 1.01 14.94 8.40
C ASN A 329 2.06 15.99 8.75
N LYS A 330 2.32 16.15 10.06
CA LYS A 330 3.41 17.00 10.51
C LYS A 330 4.73 16.49 9.96
N ALA A 331 5.65 17.41 9.69
CA ALA A 331 7.02 17.03 9.37
C ALA A 331 7.59 16.17 10.53
N PRO A 332 8.28 15.06 10.25
CA PRO A 332 9.08 14.43 11.28
C PRO A 332 10.07 15.48 11.81
N HIS A 333 10.09 15.67 13.13
CA HIS A 333 11.08 16.56 13.75
C HIS A 333 12.49 16.05 13.39
N PRO A 334 13.42 16.94 13.03
CA PRO A 334 14.80 16.57 12.69
C PRO A 334 15.51 15.89 13.85
#